data_AF-A0A5A7QV29-F1
#
_entry.id   AF-A0A5A7QV29-F1
#
_cell.length_a   1.000
_cell.length_b   1.000
_cell.length_c   1.000
_cell.angle_alpha   90.00
_cell.angle_beta   90.00
_cell.angle_gamma   90.00
#
_symmetry.space_group_name_H-M   'P 1'
#
loop_
_entity.id
_entity.type
_entity.pdbx_description
1 polymer ?
#
loop_
_entity_poly.entity_id
_entity_poly.type
_entity_poly.pdbx_seq_one_letter_code
_entity_poly.pdbx_strand_id
1 'polypeptide(L)'
;MKVVIGRLQVVFSRAMLFTLGLVFAHSLVDAVVLSILITHLTAEWKEYSLWKAAIVVNVQEGTLAVAHIVFILLSDAWTGPYKMLLCSTAISALGLSLFQVENVVSFYGPLVLVTLSQAGIVVTLRPFFDDQVMSAAGQSTVETQHWTSIVWWKCITLLAAASAAFGLSRINPFGTLSWVSAIIMGSALFWFLLGTKFYSFTEPTGSPVRDAAHVMYTAAVTKRNAEYPKTPNQLYQNSSGHMKIPPHVSWLRCLDKAAVVMPQDQEKPGDICTVEQVMVAKSLLKMLPIWMTFLTFSTVSATGSTFFLEEAASIDQDFNFLTFIFWQRTASFVVTFTCCWALDELGRKMKVEQRMILVRMGMGMVCCMACCVAAWINARHWRLVDSMSVSRLVPQYVLLGVMEGLSIEGLDNFFTTQVAELTARYGPAFVEFVLGIGKFLNALCIYVLTLLLGWFGEDVYSSRLDKYYLMLAILSSLNVIIYCLVACWYGDWRFPIPAEDDDIETANDNPVEEAVQEMILQREKDSLPLLEQKAGRDTQTLRSRSFTRPSFPMGAHKCFYSMRS
;
A
#
# COMPACT_ATOMS: atom_id res chain seq x y z
N MET A 1 -3.89 23.87 -5.55
CA MET A 1 -3.92 24.73 -4.35
C MET A 1 -3.03 24.06 -3.32
N LYS A 2 -2.09 24.78 -2.69
CA LYS A 2 -1.25 24.25 -1.61
C LYS A 2 -1.76 24.85 -0.30
N VAL A 3 -2.28 24.03 0.60
CA VAL A 3 -2.68 24.47 1.96
C VAL A 3 -1.73 23.80 2.93
N VAL A 4 -1.01 24.61 3.71
CA VAL A 4 -0.08 24.10 4.73
C VAL A 4 -0.82 24.11 6.06
N ILE A 5 -1.07 22.94 6.63
CA ILE A 5 -1.64 22.78 7.98
C ILE A 5 -0.53 22.19 8.86
N GLY A 6 0.22 23.04 9.56
CA GLY A 6 1.38 22.62 10.33
C GLY A 6 2.51 22.07 9.45
N ARG A 7 2.91 20.81 9.66
CA ARG A 7 3.89 20.08 8.81
C ARG A 7 3.23 19.31 7.65
N LEU A 8 1.90 19.24 7.61
CA LEU A 8 1.18 18.56 6.52
C LEU A 8 1.02 19.52 5.35
N GLN A 9 1.68 19.24 4.23
CA GLN A 9 1.43 19.95 2.98
C GLN A 9 0.27 19.29 2.25
N VAL A 10 -0.93 19.87 2.38
CA VAL A 10 -2.08 19.42 1.59
C VAL A 10 -1.94 19.97 0.19
N VAL A 11 -1.42 19.14 -0.71
CA VAL A 11 -1.34 19.44 -2.13
C VAL A 11 -2.64 19.00 -2.79
N PHE A 12 -3.29 19.91 -3.49
CA PHE A 12 -4.51 19.63 -4.26
C PHE A 12 -4.24 19.84 -5.75
N SER A 13 -4.30 18.75 -6.52
CA SER A 13 -4.19 18.73 -7.98
C SER A 13 -5.52 18.39 -8.64
N ARG A 14 -5.72 18.88 -9.87
CA ARG A 14 -6.90 18.55 -10.68
C ARG A 14 -7.00 17.05 -10.93
N ALA A 15 -5.87 16.36 -11.12
CA ALA A 15 -5.82 14.91 -11.28
C ALA A 15 -6.36 14.15 -10.06
N MET A 16 -6.02 14.62 -8.85
CA MET A 16 -6.50 14.00 -7.61
C MET A 16 -8.02 14.05 -7.48
N LEU A 17 -8.67 15.14 -7.90
CA LEU A 17 -10.12 15.25 -7.81
C LEU A 17 -10.84 14.13 -8.58
N PHE A 18 -10.33 13.77 -9.75
CA PHE A 18 -10.94 12.73 -10.59
C PHE A 18 -10.67 11.32 -10.04
N THR A 19 -9.48 11.06 -9.50
CA THR A 19 -9.14 9.78 -8.87
C THR A 19 -9.85 9.56 -7.54
N LEU A 20 -10.01 10.61 -6.71
CA LEU A 20 -10.71 10.52 -5.42
C LEU A 20 -12.18 10.10 -5.56
N GLY A 21 -12.86 10.53 -6.65
CA GLY A 21 -14.22 10.08 -6.94
C GLY A 21 -14.29 8.56 -7.14
N LEU A 22 -13.27 7.97 -7.75
CA LEU A 22 -13.18 6.53 -7.95
C LEU A 22 -12.82 5.78 -6.65
N VAL A 23 -11.90 6.34 -5.85
CA VAL A 23 -11.60 5.83 -4.49
C VAL A 23 -12.85 5.80 -3.63
N PHE A 24 -13.66 6.85 -3.68
CA PHE A 24 -14.93 6.93 -2.96
C PHE A 24 -15.90 5.84 -3.40
N ALA A 25 -16.15 5.70 -4.71
CA ALA A 25 -17.08 4.71 -5.24
C ALA A 25 -16.65 3.27 -4.92
N HIS A 26 -15.36 2.96 -5.09
CA HIS A 26 -14.82 1.65 -4.73
C HIS A 26 -14.97 1.36 -3.23
N SER A 27 -14.57 2.29 -2.36
CA SER A 27 -14.69 2.14 -0.91
C SER A 27 -16.15 2.00 -0.46
N LEU A 28 -17.08 2.67 -1.15
CA LEU A 28 -18.51 2.57 -0.87
C LEU A 28 -19.05 1.19 -1.26
N VAL A 29 -18.65 0.66 -2.42
CA VAL A 29 -19.02 -0.69 -2.86
C VAL A 29 -18.50 -1.75 -1.88
N ASP A 30 -17.27 -1.62 -1.40
CA ASP A 30 -16.70 -2.51 -0.38
C ASP A 30 -17.54 -2.51 0.91
N ALA A 31 -17.90 -1.33 1.41
CA ALA A 31 -18.67 -1.18 2.64
C ALA A 31 -20.14 -1.65 2.52
N VAL A 32 -20.74 -1.51 1.34
CA VAL A 32 -22.19 -1.72 1.15
C VAL A 32 -22.52 -3.09 0.55
N VAL A 33 -21.66 -3.63 -0.32
CA VAL A 33 -21.92 -4.89 -1.02
C VAL A 33 -21.09 -6.02 -0.42
N LEU A 34 -19.77 -5.84 -0.36
CA LEU A 34 -18.87 -6.91 0.10
C LEU A 34 -18.97 -7.14 1.61
N SER A 35 -19.02 -6.06 2.39
CA SER A 35 -19.10 -6.18 3.85
C SER A 35 -20.45 -6.76 4.31
N ILE A 36 -21.55 -6.55 3.57
CA ILE A 36 -22.88 -7.10 3.90
C ILE A 36 -23.10 -8.49 3.31
N LEU A 37 -22.17 -8.99 2.49
CA LEU A 37 -22.38 -10.22 1.73
C LEU A 37 -22.74 -11.41 2.63
N ILE A 38 -22.10 -11.55 3.79
CA ILE A 38 -22.42 -12.62 4.74
C ILE A 38 -23.88 -12.52 5.20
N THR A 39 -24.34 -11.34 5.58
CA THR A 39 -25.69 -11.09 6.08
C THR A 39 -26.74 -11.29 4.99
N HIS A 40 -26.42 -10.96 3.75
CA HIS A 40 -27.28 -11.29 2.61
C HIS A 40 -27.40 -12.81 2.40
N LEU A 41 -26.28 -13.53 2.45
CA LEU A 41 -26.27 -14.99 2.31
C LEU A 41 -27.04 -15.69 3.44
N THR A 42 -26.95 -15.20 4.69
CA THR A 42 -27.66 -15.79 5.84
C THR A 42 -29.14 -15.40 5.88
N ALA A 43 -29.50 -14.17 5.50
CA ALA A 43 -30.88 -13.69 5.60
C ALA A 43 -31.78 -14.10 4.43
N GLU A 44 -31.29 -14.04 3.18
CA GLU A 44 -32.14 -14.31 2.02
C GLU A 44 -32.26 -15.80 1.71
N TRP A 45 -31.20 -16.58 1.96
CA TRP A 45 -31.13 -17.96 1.51
C TRP A 45 -31.21 -18.92 2.68
N LYS A 46 -32.41 -19.43 2.95
CA LYS A 46 -32.70 -20.36 4.05
C LYS A 46 -31.84 -21.65 4.07
N GLU A 47 -31.20 -22.01 2.96
CA GLU A 47 -30.29 -23.18 2.89
C GLU A 47 -28.84 -22.87 3.32
N TYR A 48 -28.50 -21.58 3.44
CA TYR A 48 -27.19 -21.10 3.88
C TYR A 48 -27.13 -20.93 5.40
N SER A 49 -26.72 -22.00 6.07
CA SER A 49 -26.30 -21.93 7.47
C SER A 49 -25.14 -20.95 7.64
N LEU A 50 -25.11 -20.23 8.77
CA LEU A 50 -24.10 -19.24 9.16
C LEU A 50 -22.66 -19.61 8.78
N TRP A 51 -22.23 -20.83 9.08
CA TRP A 51 -20.85 -21.25 8.81
C TRP A 51 -20.54 -21.43 7.31
N LYS A 52 -21.53 -21.80 6.49
CA LYS A 52 -21.35 -21.87 5.01
C LYS A 52 -21.16 -20.46 4.46
N ALA A 53 -21.98 -19.51 4.91
CA ALA A 53 -21.85 -18.11 4.50
C ALA A 53 -20.49 -17.53 4.92
N ALA A 54 -20.07 -17.79 6.17
CA ALA A 54 -18.74 -17.41 6.65
C ALA A 54 -17.61 -18.02 5.79
N ILE A 55 -17.68 -19.31 5.43
CA ILE A 55 -16.69 -19.94 4.54
C ILE A 55 -16.66 -19.25 3.17
N VAL A 56 -17.83 -18.99 2.56
CA VAL A 56 -17.90 -18.34 1.25
C VAL A 56 -17.21 -16.97 1.28
N VAL A 57 -17.52 -16.14 2.28
CA VAL A 57 -16.89 -14.81 2.41
C VAL A 57 -15.38 -14.92 2.66
N ASN A 58 -14.94 -15.82 3.52
CA ASN A 58 -13.51 -16.03 3.78
C ASN A 58 -12.74 -16.53 2.54
N VAL A 59 -13.32 -17.45 1.79
CA VAL A 59 -12.75 -17.96 0.53
C VAL A 59 -12.74 -16.86 -0.53
N GLN A 60 -13.79 -16.05 -0.60
CA GLN A 60 -13.88 -14.91 -1.50
C GLN A 60 -12.79 -13.87 -1.19
N GLU A 61 -12.64 -13.45 0.06
CA GLU A 61 -11.61 -12.49 0.47
C GLU A 61 -10.19 -13.06 0.34
N GLY A 62 -10.00 -14.36 0.60
CA GLY A 62 -8.73 -15.05 0.33
C GLY A 62 -8.40 -15.09 -1.18
N THR A 63 -9.40 -15.34 -2.02
CA THR A 63 -9.23 -15.35 -3.49
C THR A 63 -8.91 -13.95 -4.02
N LEU A 64 -9.56 -12.92 -3.48
CA LEU A 64 -9.28 -11.51 -3.78
C LEU A 64 -7.80 -11.18 -3.49
N ALA A 65 -7.28 -11.61 -2.34
CA ALA A 65 -5.90 -11.39 -1.95
C ALA A 65 -4.88 -12.10 -2.85
N VAL A 66 -5.16 -13.33 -3.30
CA VAL A 66 -4.31 -14.02 -4.30
C VAL A 66 -4.39 -13.30 -5.66
N ALA A 67 -5.58 -12.87 -6.05
CA ALA A 67 -5.79 -12.13 -7.28
C ALA A 67 -5.01 -10.80 -7.30
N HIS A 68 -4.81 -10.12 -6.16
CA HIS A 68 -3.97 -8.91 -6.09
C HIS A 68 -2.58 -9.14 -6.72
N ILE A 69 -1.89 -10.22 -6.36
CA ILE A 69 -0.57 -10.54 -6.91
C ILE A 69 -0.66 -10.82 -8.43
N VAL A 70 -1.71 -11.50 -8.88
CA VAL A 70 -1.88 -11.78 -10.31
C VAL A 70 -2.15 -10.49 -11.10
N PHE A 71 -3.01 -9.60 -10.59
CA PHE A 71 -3.38 -8.36 -11.26
C PHE A 71 -2.27 -7.33 -11.27
N ILE A 72 -1.43 -7.24 -10.23
CA ILE A 72 -0.27 -6.35 -10.26
C ILE A 72 0.75 -6.82 -11.31
N LEU A 73 0.99 -8.14 -11.41
CA LEU A 73 1.84 -8.71 -12.47
C LEU A 73 1.28 -8.46 -13.88
N LEU A 74 -0.03 -8.61 -14.08
CA LEU A 74 -0.70 -8.31 -15.35
C LEU A 74 -0.63 -6.81 -15.69
N SER A 75 -0.82 -5.96 -14.69
CA SER A 75 -0.73 -4.50 -14.82
C SER A 75 0.66 -4.08 -15.31
N ASP A 76 1.71 -4.60 -14.69
CA ASP A 76 3.08 -4.22 -15.01
C ASP A 76 3.58 -4.86 -16.30
N ALA A 77 3.10 -6.06 -16.64
CA ALA A 77 3.52 -6.73 -17.86
C ALA A 77 2.89 -6.11 -19.11
N TRP A 78 1.55 -5.96 -19.14
CA TRP A 78 0.83 -5.81 -20.40
C TRP A 78 -0.09 -4.58 -20.48
N THR A 79 -0.85 -4.28 -19.44
CA THR A 79 -1.93 -3.27 -19.56
C THR A 79 -1.50 -1.86 -19.14
N GLY A 80 -0.58 -1.76 -18.17
CA GLY A 80 -0.33 -0.53 -17.41
C GLY A 80 -1.45 -0.21 -16.42
N PRO A 81 -1.17 0.61 -15.39
CA PRO A 81 -2.09 0.88 -14.28
C PRO A 81 -3.39 1.55 -14.73
N TYR A 82 -3.31 2.51 -15.66
CA TYR A 82 -4.47 3.25 -16.14
C TYR A 82 -5.50 2.36 -16.90
N LYS A 83 -5.03 1.54 -17.85
CA LYS A 83 -5.93 0.68 -18.64
C LYS A 83 -6.53 -0.43 -17.78
N MET A 84 -5.73 -0.99 -16.86
CA MET A 84 -6.21 -1.99 -15.91
C MET A 84 -7.32 -1.42 -15.03
N LEU A 85 -7.14 -0.20 -14.52
CA LEU A 85 -8.14 0.47 -13.69
C LEU A 85 -9.44 0.70 -14.45
N LEU A 86 -9.37 1.13 -15.72
CA LEU A 86 -10.53 1.34 -16.59
C LEU A 86 -11.29 0.03 -16.88
N CYS A 87 -10.58 -1.04 -17.25
CA CYS A 87 -11.21 -2.34 -17.49
C CYS A 87 -11.83 -2.91 -16.21
N SER A 88 -11.11 -2.84 -15.09
CA SER A 88 -11.57 -3.40 -13.82
C SER A 88 -12.80 -2.67 -13.28
N THR A 89 -12.84 -1.34 -13.37
CA THR A 89 -14.02 -0.55 -12.97
C THR A 89 -15.23 -0.80 -13.85
N ALA A 90 -15.05 -0.97 -15.16
CA ALA A 90 -16.13 -1.38 -16.07
C ALA A 90 -16.68 -2.77 -15.71
N ILE A 91 -15.79 -3.74 -15.44
CA ILE A 91 -16.17 -5.09 -14.99
C ILE A 91 -16.89 -5.03 -13.63
N SER A 92 -16.46 -4.15 -12.72
CA SER A 92 -17.13 -3.98 -11.43
C SER A 92 -18.55 -3.44 -11.59
N ALA A 93 -18.75 -2.42 -12.44
CA ALA A 93 -20.08 -1.90 -12.71
C ALA A 93 -21.00 -2.97 -13.34
N LEU A 94 -20.47 -3.76 -14.29
CA LEU A 94 -21.20 -4.89 -14.88
C LEU A 94 -21.54 -5.96 -13.84
N GLY A 95 -20.57 -6.42 -13.05
CA GLY A 95 -20.79 -7.43 -12.00
C GLY A 95 -21.84 -6.98 -10.99
N LEU A 96 -21.78 -5.71 -10.56
CA LEU A 96 -22.78 -5.13 -9.65
C LEU A 96 -24.19 -5.07 -10.26
N SER A 97 -24.30 -4.79 -11.56
CA SER A 97 -25.59 -4.77 -12.25
C SER A 97 -26.24 -6.15 -12.38
N LEU A 98 -25.43 -7.22 -12.35
CA LEU A 98 -25.87 -8.61 -12.52
C LEU A 98 -26.26 -9.29 -11.19
N PHE A 99 -26.13 -8.64 -10.04
CA PHE A 99 -26.52 -9.22 -8.74
C PHE A 99 -28.04 -9.34 -8.53
N GLN A 100 -28.87 -8.87 -9.47
CA GLN A 100 -30.34 -9.01 -9.40
C GLN A 100 -30.85 -10.44 -9.68
N VAL A 101 -29.99 -11.45 -9.63
CA VAL A 101 -30.35 -12.82 -9.99
C VAL A 101 -30.82 -13.58 -8.76
N GLU A 102 -32.00 -14.17 -8.86
CA GLU A 102 -32.66 -14.92 -7.78
C GLU A 102 -32.07 -16.32 -7.54
N ASN A 103 -31.34 -16.86 -8.52
CA ASN A 103 -30.81 -18.23 -8.48
C ASN A 103 -29.41 -18.31 -7.85
N VAL A 104 -29.25 -19.27 -6.92
CA VAL A 104 -28.01 -19.50 -6.17
C VAL A 104 -26.78 -19.74 -7.06
N VAL A 105 -26.92 -20.65 -8.02
CA VAL A 105 -25.82 -20.99 -8.95
C VAL A 105 -25.42 -19.78 -9.79
N SER A 106 -26.41 -18.95 -10.16
CA SER A 106 -26.20 -17.78 -10.99
C SER A 106 -25.62 -16.59 -10.21
N PHE A 107 -25.78 -16.54 -8.87
CA PHE A 107 -25.20 -15.50 -8.00
C PHE A 107 -23.67 -15.55 -7.95
N TYR A 108 -23.08 -16.74 -8.07
CA TYR A 108 -21.63 -16.91 -8.06
C TYR A 108 -20.92 -16.24 -9.24
N GLY A 109 -21.59 -16.15 -10.41
CA GLY A 109 -21.03 -15.46 -11.58
C GLY A 109 -20.73 -13.98 -11.31
N PRO A 110 -21.73 -13.17 -10.93
CA PRO A 110 -21.56 -11.78 -10.50
C PRO A 110 -20.57 -11.63 -9.35
N LEU A 111 -20.59 -12.53 -8.36
CA LEU A 111 -19.64 -12.50 -7.24
C LEU A 111 -18.18 -12.67 -7.72
N VAL A 112 -17.92 -13.61 -8.63
CA VAL A 112 -16.59 -13.80 -9.23
C VAL A 112 -16.17 -12.56 -10.05
N LEU A 113 -17.09 -11.98 -10.82
CA LEU A 113 -16.83 -10.75 -11.59
C LEU A 113 -16.47 -9.57 -10.67
N VAL A 114 -17.25 -9.37 -9.59
CA VAL A 114 -16.98 -8.29 -8.63
C VAL A 114 -15.67 -8.55 -7.89
N THR A 115 -15.38 -9.76 -7.45
CA THR A 115 -14.11 -10.05 -6.76
C THR A 115 -12.89 -9.85 -7.65
N LEU A 116 -12.93 -10.30 -8.90
CA LEU A 116 -11.83 -10.09 -9.85
C LEU A 116 -11.63 -8.60 -10.18
N SER A 117 -12.72 -7.86 -10.38
CA SER A 117 -12.63 -6.41 -10.62
C SER A 117 -12.10 -5.65 -9.41
N GLN A 118 -12.50 -6.04 -8.20
CA GLN A 118 -12.01 -5.43 -6.97
C GLN A 118 -10.51 -5.66 -6.81
N ALA A 119 -10.01 -6.86 -7.14
CA ALA A 119 -8.58 -7.14 -7.12
C ALA A 119 -7.80 -6.19 -8.05
N GLY A 120 -8.28 -6.04 -9.29
CA GLY A 120 -7.66 -5.16 -10.28
C GLY A 120 -7.72 -3.68 -9.87
N ILE A 121 -8.84 -3.24 -9.29
CA ILE A 121 -8.99 -1.86 -8.80
C ILE A 121 -8.03 -1.62 -7.63
N VAL A 122 -8.01 -2.45 -6.59
CA VAL A 122 -7.21 -2.22 -5.37
C VAL A 122 -5.73 -2.07 -5.69
N VAL A 123 -5.18 -2.98 -6.51
CA VAL A 123 -3.73 -2.98 -6.80
C VAL A 123 -3.28 -1.88 -7.75
N THR A 124 -4.18 -1.33 -8.57
CA THR A 124 -3.81 -0.27 -9.52
C THR A 124 -4.23 1.11 -9.06
N LEU A 125 -5.34 1.23 -8.33
CA LEU A 125 -5.89 2.50 -7.88
C LEU A 125 -5.00 3.19 -6.86
N ARG A 126 -4.48 2.45 -5.86
CA ARG A 126 -3.63 3.04 -4.82
C ARG A 126 -2.31 3.56 -5.42
N PRO A 127 -1.53 2.76 -6.17
CA PRO A 127 -0.30 3.28 -6.78
C PRO A 127 -0.56 4.37 -7.82
N PHE A 128 -1.65 4.28 -8.59
CA PHE A 128 -1.99 5.34 -9.54
C PHE A 128 -2.33 6.66 -8.82
N PHE A 129 -3.04 6.59 -7.69
CA PHE A 129 -3.33 7.74 -6.85
C PHE A 129 -2.05 8.34 -6.26
N ASP A 130 -1.14 7.51 -5.74
CA ASP A 130 0.16 7.93 -5.23
C ASP A 130 0.96 8.68 -6.31
N ASP A 131 1.01 8.14 -7.55
CA ASP A 131 1.66 8.78 -8.69
C ASP A 131 1.06 10.18 -9.00
N GLN A 132 -0.27 10.34 -8.88
CA GLN A 132 -0.92 11.64 -9.06
C GLN A 132 -0.63 12.63 -7.92
N VAL A 133 -0.41 12.14 -6.69
CA VAL A 133 0.00 12.97 -5.55
C VAL A 133 1.45 13.43 -5.71
N MET A 134 2.34 12.51 -6.09
CA MET A 134 3.76 12.79 -6.30
C MET A 134 3.99 13.80 -7.43
N SER A 135 3.35 13.60 -8.58
CA SER A 135 3.44 14.52 -9.72
C SER A 135 2.91 15.93 -9.41
N ALA A 136 1.95 16.06 -8.49
CA ALA A 136 1.40 17.34 -8.06
C ALA A 136 2.29 18.11 -7.06
N ALA A 137 3.09 17.39 -6.28
CA ALA A 137 3.75 17.94 -5.11
C ALA A 137 5.09 18.64 -5.45
N GLY A 138 5.75 18.28 -6.54
CA GLY A 138 7.01 18.90 -6.98
C GLY A 138 8.19 18.56 -6.05
N GLN A 139 9.02 19.55 -5.68
CA GLN A 139 10.25 19.41 -4.86
C GLN A 139 10.06 19.03 -3.37
N SER A 140 8.88 18.61 -2.92
CA SER A 140 8.71 18.13 -1.53
C SER A 140 9.39 16.77 -1.32
N THR A 141 9.86 16.48 -0.10
CA THR A 141 10.43 15.17 0.24
C THR A 141 9.44 14.02 0.00
N VAL A 142 9.96 12.88 -0.47
CA VAL A 142 9.19 11.66 -0.81
C VAL A 142 8.33 11.18 0.38
N GLU A 143 8.86 11.24 1.60
CA GLU A 143 8.14 10.88 2.83
C GLU A 143 6.87 11.73 3.03
N THR A 144 6.97 13.05 2.87
CA THR A 144 5.84 13.98 3.05
C THR A 144 4.72 13.71 2.04
N GLN A 145 5.08 13.25 0.83
CA GLN A 145 4.14 12.91 -0.23
C GLN A 145 3.40 11.61 0.06
N HIS A 146 4.12 10.58 0.51
CA HIS A 146 3.53 9.29 0.92
C HIS A 146 2.48 9.49 2.02
N TRP A 147 2.79 10.31 3.03
CA TRP A 147 1.85 10.63 4.10
C TRP A 147 0.61 11.37 3.62
N THR A 148 0.79 12.33 2.72
CA THR A 148 -0.33 13.09 2.14
C THR A 148 -1.28 12.16 1.41
N SER A 149 -0.75 11.16 0.69
CA SER A 149 -1.56 10.15 0.03
C SER A 149 -2.34 9.28 1.02
N ILE A 150 -1.69 8.76 2.07
CA ILE A 150 -2.34 7.93 3.10
C ILE A 150 -3.51 8.69 3.74
N VAL A 151 -3.30 9.95 4.11
CA VAL A 151 -4.34 10.77 4.75
C VAL A 151 -5.53 10.96 3.81
N TRP A 152 -5.30 11.35 2.56
CA TRP A 152 -6.39 11.51 1.59
C TRP A 152 -7.14 10.21 1.34
N TRP A 153 -6.42 9.11 1.14
CA TRP A 153 -7.00 7.79 0.94
C TRP A 153 -7.93 7.43 2.09
N LYS A 154 -7.43 7.52 3.34
CA LYS A 154 -8.20 7.15 4.52
C LYS A 154 -9.39 8.09 4.75
N CYS A 155 -9.24 9.39 4.55
CA CYS A 155 -10.35 10.36 4.65
C CYS A 155 -11.50 10.00 3.68
N ILE A 156 -11.19 9.64 2.43
CA ILE A 156 -12.22 9.23 1.46
C ILE A 156 -12.84 7.89 1.84
N THR A 157 -12.05 6.91 2.28
CA THR A 157 -12.61 5.62 2.74
C THR A 157 -13.54 5.80 3.94
N LEU A 158 -13.23 6.74 4.85
CA LEU A 158 -14.07 7.07 6.00
C LEU A 158 -15.37 7.77 5.57
N LEU A 159 -15.29 8.69 4.60
CA LEU A 159 -16.46 9.33 4.02
C LEU A 159 -17.38 8.30 3.34
N ALA A 160 -16.80 7.33 2.63
CA ALA A 160 -17.54 6.24 2.02
C ALA A 160 -18.21 5.33 3.06
N ALA A 161 -17.50 4.96 4.13
CA ALA A 161 -18.07 4.19 5.24
C ALA A 161 -19.20 4.93 5.96
N ALA A 162 -19.07 6.25 6.17
CA ALA A 162 -20.15 7.09 6.71
C ALA A 162 -21.36 7.14 5.76
N SER A 163 -21.12 7.26 4.45
CA SER A 163 -22.18 7.25 3.44
C SER A 163 -22.91 5.91 3.38
N ALA A 164 -22.18 4.80 3.55
CA ALA A 164 -22.75 3.46 3.66
C ALA A 164 -23.64 3.34 4.90
N ALA A 165 -23.10 3.71 6.07
CA ALA A 165 -23.80 3.59 7.34
C ALA A 165 -25.01 4.53 7.46
N PHE A 166 -24.94 5.77 6.98
CA PHE A 166 -26.02 6.74 7.22
C PHE A 166 -26.91 7.01 6.00
N GLY A 167 -26.43 6.70 4.79
CA GLY A 167 -27.15 6.92 3.54
C GLY A 167 -27.76 5.65 2.96
N LEU A 168 -26.91 4.72 2.51
CA LEU A 168 -27.34 3.57 1.70
C LEU A 168 -27.90 2.39 2.50
N SER A 169 -27.63 2.32 3.81
CA SER A 169 -28.13 1.27 4.70
C SER A 169 -29.66 1.15 4.76
N ARG A 170 -30.38 2.20 4.35
CA ARG A 170 -31.85 2.22 4.37
C ARG A 170 -32.50 1.57 3.14
N ILE A 171 -31.71 1.17 2.16
CA ILE A 171 -32.22 0.59 0.91
C ILE A 171 -32.33 -0.93 1.09
N ASN A 172 -33.57 -1.40 1.26
CA ASN A 172 -33.95 -2.82 1.13
C ASN A 172 -34.71 -2.96 -0.20
N PRO A 173 -34.44 -3.94 -1.09
CA PRO A 173 -33.62 -5.17 -1.00
C PRO A 173 -32.17 -5.07 -1.56
N PHE A 174 -31.36 -6.12 -1.33
CA PHE A 174 -29.94 -6.21 -1.76
C PHE A 174 -29.75 -6.01 -3.27
N GLY A 175 -30.64 -6.56 -4.11
CA GLY A 175 -30.56 -6.37 -5.57
C GLY A 175 -30.68 -4.90 -6.00
N THR A 176 -31.49 -4.10 -5.31
CA THR A 176 -31.61 -2.66 -5.55
C THR A 176 -30.35 -1.93 -5.08
N LEU A 177 -29.84 -2.31 -3.92
CA LEU A 177 -28.60 -1.76 -3.35
C LEU A 177 -27.42 -1.97 -4.29
N SER A 178 -27.24 -3.20 -4.82
CA SER A 178 -26.18 -3.52 -5.78
C SER A 178 -26.33 -2.73 -7.08
N TRP A 179 -27.56 -2.52 -7.56
CA TRP A 179 -27.81 -1.74 -8.78
C TRP A 179 -27.51 -0.23 -8.59
N VAL A 180 -27.88 0.34 -7.44
CA VAL A 180 -27.48 1.70 -7.07
C VAL A 180 -25.95 1.81 -7.00
N SER A 181 -25.27 0.83 -6.41
CA SER A 181 -23.80 0.75 -6.40
C SER A 181 -23.20 0.64 -7.81
N ALA A 182 -23.85 -0.08 -8.74
CA ALA A 182 -23.43 -0.14 -10.14
C ALA A 182 -23.49 1.23 -10.83
N ILE A 183 -24.55 2.02 -10.58
CA ILE A 183 -24.69 3.38 -11.10
C ILE A 183 -23.61 4.30 -10.53
N ILE A 184 -23.34 4.21 -9.23
CA ILE A 184 -22.28 5.00 -8.57
C ILE A 184 -20.91 4.65 -9.17
N MET A 185 -20.60 3.37 -9.32
CA MET A 185 -19.35 2.91 -9.93
C MET A 185 -19.23 3.35 -11.40
N GLY A 186 -20.31 3.24 -12.19
CA GLY A 186 -20.34 3.70 -13.58
C GLY A 186 -20.18 5.21 -13.72
N SER A 187 -20.80 5.97 -12.81
CA SER A 187 -20.65 7.43 -12.74
C SER A 187 -19.23 7.84 -12.34
N ALA A 188 -18.61 7.12 -11.41
CA ALA A 188 -17.23 7.33 -11.01
C ALA A 188 -16.24 7.00 -12.14
N LEU A 189 -16.51 5.96 -12.93
CA LEU A 189 -15.76 5.65 -14.15
C LEU A 189 -15.87 6.79 -15.18
N PHE A 190 -17.08 7.29 -15.42
CA PHE A 190 -17.28 8.45 -16.31
C PHE A 190 -16.52 9.69 -15.81
N TRP A 191 -16.59 9.97 -14.50
CA TRP A 191 -15.84 11.07 -13.88
C TRP A 191 -14.32 10.88 -14.02
N PHE A 192 -13.83 9.66 -13.78
CA PHE A 192 -12.43 9.30 -13.94
C PHE A 192 -11.95 9.50 -15.40
N LEU A 193 -12.79 9.18 -16.38
CA LEU A 193 -12.49 9.39 -17.82
C LEU A 193 -12.36 10.87 -18.20
N LEU A 194 -13.16 11.76 -17.59
CA LEU A 194 -13.03 13.21 -17.81
C LEU A 194 -11.66 13.75 -17.35
N GLY A 195 -11.05 13.09 -16.37
CA GLY A 195 -9.73 13.42 -15.84
C GLY A 195 -8.54 13.04 -16.72
N THR A 196 -8.75 12.28 -17.80
CA THR A 196 -7.68 11.69 -18.63
C THR A 196 -6.60 12.65 -19.10
N LYS A 197 -6.98 13.88 -19.47
CA LYS A 197 -6.04 14.91 -19.92
C LYS A 197 -5.15 15.47 -18.81
N PHE A 198 -5.50 15.24 -17.55
CA PHE A 198 -4.79 15.74 -16.38
C PHE A 198 -3.92 14.68 -15.70
N TYR A 199 -4.02 13.41 -16.11
CA TYR A 199 -3.26 12.33 -15.47
C TYR A 199 -1.82 12.29 -15.96
N SER A 200 -0.92 12.03 -15.01
CA SER A 200 0.44 11.59 -15.31
C SER A 200 0.43 10.07 -15.50
N PHE A 201 0.93 9.61 -16.64
CA PHE A 201 1.01 8.19 -16.96
C PHE A 201 2.43 7.69 -16.69
N THR A 202 2.53 6.67 -15.83
CA THR A 202 3.76 5.93 -15.60
C THR A 202 3.83 4.78 -16.61
N GLU A 203 4.93 4.67 -17.34
CA GLU A 203 5.14 3.55 -18.26
C GLU A 203 5.32 2.22 -17.48
N PRO A 204 4.84 1.09 -18.03
CA PRO A 204 5.04 -0.21 -17.43
C PRO A 204 6.53 -0.55 -17.38
N THR A 205 7.12 -0.43 -16.20
CA THR A 205 8.42 -0.98 -15.86
C THR A 205 8.19 -2.45 -15.54
N GLY A 206 8.86 -3.37 -16.23
CA GLY A 206 8.63 -4.81 -16.08
C GLY A 206 8.67 -5.28 -14.61
N SER A 207 8.00 -6.38 -14.29
CA SER A 207 7.76 -6.75 -12.88
C SER A 207 8.97 -7.41 -12.19
N PRO A 208 9.54 -6.79 -11.14
CA PRO A 208 10.59 -7.40 -10.30
C PRO A 208 10.12 -8.64 -9.52
N VAL A 209 8.80 -8.79 -9.30
CA VAL A 209 8.22 -9.95 -8.63
C VAL A 209 8.27 -11.19 -9.53
N ARG A 210 8.05 -11.00 -10.84
CA ARG A 210 8.24 -12.07 -11.83
C ARG A 210 9.68 -12.55 -11.83
N ASP A 211 10.62 -11.62 -11.75
CA ASP A 211 12.04 -11.92 -11.69
C ASP A 211 12.42 -12.68 -10.41
N ALA A 212 11.87 -12.28 -9.26
CA ALA A 212 12.07 -13.00 -7.99
C ALA A 212 11.50 -14.43 -8.02
N ALA A 213 10.34 -14.62 -8.67
CA ALA A 213 9.75 -15.95 -8.86
C ALA A 213 10.59 -16.82 -9.80
N HIS A 214 11.12 -16.25 -10.89
CA HIS A 214 12.04 -16.93 -11.80
C HIS A 214 13.32 -17.35 -11.09
N VAL A 215 13.91 -16.48 -10.27
CA VAL A 215 15.06 -16.84 -9.41
C VAL A 215 14.76 -18.03 -8.52
N MET A 216 13.63 -18.00 -7.81
CA MET A 216 13.28 -19.07 -6.87
C MET A 216 13.12 -20.40 -7.61
N TYR A 217 12.47 -20.38 -8.77
CA TYR A 217 12.32 -21.52 -9.65
C TYR A 217 13.68 -22.04 -10.17
N THR A 218 14.52 -21.16 -10.71
CA THR A 218 15.83 -21.49 -11.28
C THR A 218 16.79 -22.03 -10.22
N ALA A 219 16.78 -21.46 -9.00
CA ALA A 219 17.55 -21.97 -7.87
C ALA A 219 17.08 -23.38 -7.44
N ALA A 220 15.76 -23.58 -7.33
CA ALA A 220 15.17 -24.80 -6.78
C ALA A 220 15.18 -25.98 -7.75
N VAL A 221 15.07 -25.72 -9.05
CA VAL A 221 14.90 -26.75 -10.09
C VAL A 221 16.16 -26.87 -10.94
N THR A 222 16.53 -25.82 -11.66
CA THR A 222 17.58 -25.87 -12.68
C THR A 222 18.99 -25.94 -12.08
N LYS A 223 19.24 -25.16 -11.01
CA LYS A 223 20.59 -24.99 -10.41
C LYS A 223 20.72 -25.60 -9.01
N ARG A 224 19.82 -26.51 -8.63
CA ARG A 224 19.83 -27.17 -7.30
C ARG A 224 21.17 -27.85 -6.97
N ASN A 225 21.76 -28.52 -7.96
CA ASN A 225 23.01 -29.26 -7.84
C ASN A 225 24.26 -28.45 -8.21
N ALA A 226 24.13 -27.17 -8.56
CA ALA A 226 25.28 -26.34 -8.87
C ALA A 226 26.20 -26.18 -7.65
N GLU A 227 27.51 -26.13 -7.90
CA GLU A 227 28.49 -25.84 -6.85
C GLU A 227 28.30 -24.41 -6.33
N TYR A 228 28.53 -24.23 -5.03
CA TYR A 228 28.41 -22.90 -4.44
C TYR A 228 29.58 -22.01 -4.90
N PRO A 229 29.31 -20.76 -5.31
CA PRO A 229 30.35 -19.90 -5.85
C PRO A 229 31.43 -19.63 -4.79
N LYS A 230 32.69 -19.87 -5.16
CA LYS A 230 33.86 -19.64 -4.29
C LYS A 230 34.41 -18.22 -4.46
N THR A 231 34.11 -17.58 -5.59
CA THR A 231 34.55 -16.22 -5.95
C THR A 231 33.42 -15.41 -6.55
N PRO A 232 33.38 -14.07 -6.33
CA PRO A 232 32.32 -13.20 -6.83
C PRO A 232 32.24 -13.13 -8.36
N ASN A 233 33.32 -13.47 -9.07
CA ASN A 233 33.38 -13.50 -10.53
C ASN A 233 32.60 -14.66 -11.17
N GLN A 234 32.14 -15.63 -10.36
CA GLN A 234 31.31 -16.75 -10.84
C GLN A 234 29.81 -16.40 -10.92
N LEU A 235 29.46 -15.17 -10.55
CA LEU A 235 28.09 -14.68 -10.47
C LEU A 235 27.77 -13.77 -11.65
N TYR A 236 26.55 -13.88 -12.16
CA TYR A 236 26.05 -13.01 -13.21
C TYR A 236 25.67 -11.64 -12.64
N GLN A 237 26.46 -10.62 -12.99
CA GLN A 237 26.26 -9.22 -12.58
C GLN A 237 25.63 -8.43 -13.74
N ASN A 238 24.66 -7.59 -13.42
CA ASN A 238 24.12 -6.60 -14.36
C ASN A 238 25.10 -5.40 -14.47
N SER A 239 24.88 -4.52 -15.45
CA SER A 239 25.76 -3.40 -15.88
C SER A 239 26.25 -2.43 -14.77
N SER A 240 25.69 -2.50 -13.57
CA SER A 240 26.09 -1.85 -12.31
C SER A 240 27.14 -2.71 -11.57
N GLY A 241 28.37 -2.74 -12.07
CA GLY A 241 29.47 -3.64 -11.66
C GLY A 241 30.03 -3.55 -10.23
N HIS A 242 29.26 -3.13 -9.23
CA HIS A 242 29.74 -2.95 -7.85
C HIS A 242 28.89 -3.61 -6.74
N MET A 243 27.84 -4.37 -7.07
CA MET A 243 27.03 -5.05 -6.03
C MET A 243 27.65 -6.38 -5.56
N LYS A 244 28.18 -6.38 -4.33
CA LYS A 244 28.58 -7.59 -3.60
C LYS A 244 27.31 -8.29 -3.10
N ILE A 245 27.16 -9.61 -3.32
CA ILE A 245 26.12 -10.39 -2.65
C ILE A 245 26.31 -10.19 -1.14
N PRO A 246 25.31 -9.65 -0.40
CA PRO A 246 25.44 -9.52 1.04
C PRO A 246 25.59 -10.93 1.66
N PRO A 247 26.71 -11.21 2.34
CA PRO A 247 27.02 -12.55 2.82
C PRO A 247 26.36 -12.74 4.18
N HIS A 248 25.02 -12.89 4.27
CA HIS A 248 24.43 -12.91 5.62
C HIS A 248 23.18 -13.73 5.88
N VAL A 249 22.74 -14.59 4.97
CA VAL A 249 21.64 -15.53 5.27
C VAL A 249 22.03 -16.97 4.95
N SER A 250 22.72 -17.61 5.89
CA SER A 250 23.30 -18.95 5.73
C SER A 250 22.27 -20.04 5.38
N TRP A 251 21.02 -19.89 5.82
CA TRP A 251 19.93 -20.82 5.50
C TRP A 251 19.29 -20.60 4.12
N LEU A 252 19.47 -19.42 3.51
CA LEU A 252 19.02 -19.09 2.14
C LEU A 252 20.13 -19.23 1.09
N ARG A 253 21.24 -19.89 1.46
CA ARG A 253 22.42 -20.09 0.61
C ARG A 253 22.13 -20.84 -0.71
N CYS A 254 21.04 -21.60 -0.77
CA CYS A 254 20.61 -22.27 -2.00
C CYS A 254 20.25 -21.26 -3.11
N LEU A 255 19.70 -20.09 -2.77
CA LEU A 255 19.26 -19.10 -3.75
C LEU A 255 20.42 -18.42 -4.48
N ASP A 256 21.60 -18.36 -3.84
CA ASP A 256 22.81 -17.84 -4.50
C ASP A 256 23.20 -18.66 -5.73
N LYS A 257 22.78 -19.92 -5.79
CA LYS A 257 23.05 -20.79 -6.94
C LYS A 257 22.33 -20.34 -8.20
N ALA A 258 21.21 -19.61 -8.10
CA ALA A 258 20.51 -19.10 -9.29
C ALA A 258 21.35 -18.13 -10.11
N ALA A 259 22.20 -17.33 -9.45
CA ALA A 259 23.07 -16.36 -10.10
C ALA A 259 24.42 -16.94 -10.58
N VAL A 260 24.69 -18.24 -10.38
CA VAL A 260 25.94 -18.87 -10.82
C VAL A 260 25.92 -19.06 -12.33
N VAL A 261 26.96 -18.59 -13.02
CA VAL A 261 27.12 -18.78 -14.47
C VAL A 261 27.58 -20.20 -14.75
N MET A 262 26.78 -20.99 -15.47
CA MET A 262 27.15 -22.33 -15.96
C MET A 262 27.52 -22.32 -17.45
N PRO A 263 28.33 -23.28 -17.95
CA PRO A 263 28.71 -23.33 -19.37
C PRO A 263 27.51 -23.42 -20.32
N GLN A 264 26.45 -24.12 -19.91
CA GLN A 264 25.19 -24.25 -20.68
C GLN A 264 24.45 -22.93 -20.82
N ASP A 265 24.69 -21.97 -19.93
CA ASP A 265 24.01 -20.69 -19.93
C ASP A 265 24.56 -19.72 -21.00
N GLN A 266 25.78 -19.98 -21.53
CA GLN A 266 26.35 -19.22 -22.66
C GLN A 266 25.58 -19.46 -23.98
N GLU A 267 24.89 -20.59 -24.10
CA GLU A 267 24.08 -20.93 -25.29
C GLU A 267 22.66 -20.35 -25.24
N LYS A 268 22.15 -20.03 -24.03
CA LYS A 268 20.82 -19.43 -23.81
C LYS A 268 20.90 -18.35 -22.71
N PRO A 269 21.39 -17.14 -23.03
CA PRO A 269 21.63 -16.08 -22.04
C PRO A 269 20.37 -15.60 -21.31
N GLY A 270 19.16 -15.86 -21.83
CA GLY A 270 17.89 -15.42 -21.24
C GLY A 270 17.43 -16.17 -19.99
N ASP A 271 18.15 -17.21 -19.54
CA ASP A 271 17.75 -18.04 -18.38
C ASP A 271 18.61 -17.80 -17.12
N ILE A 272 19.59 -16.89 -17.19
CA ILE A 272 20.47 -16.57 -16.07
C ILE A 272 19.86 -15.47 -15.20
N CYS A 273 19.73 -15.73 -13.91
CA CYS A 273 19.27 -14.73 -12.95
C CYS A 273 20.40 -13.79 -12.53
N THR A 274 20.09 -12.51 -12.32
CA THR A 274 21.06 -11.54 -11.81
C THR A 274 21.17 -11.60 -10.28
N VAL A 275 22.30 -11.10 -9.75
CA VAL A 275 22.51 -10.94 -8.30
C VAL A 275 21.40 -10.10 -7.65
N GLU A 276 20.94 -9.04 -8.31
CA GLU A 276 19.87 -8.16 -7.83
C GLU A 276 18.57 -8.94 -7.62
N GLN A 277 18.18 -9.78 -8.57
CA GLN A 277 16.97 -10.60 -8.48
C GLN A 277 17.08 -11.63 -7.33
N VAL A 278 18.27 -12.20 -7.10
CA VAL A 278 18.53 -13.09 -5.96
C VAL A 278 18.39 -12.37 -4.63
N MET A 279 18.84 -11.13 -4.54
CA MET A 279 18.69 -10.31 -3.34
C MET A 279 17.22 -10.02 -3.03
N VAL A 280 16.41 -9.71 -4.05
CA VAL A 280 14.95 -9.52 -3.91
C VAL A 280 14.27 -10.79 -3.40
N ALA A 281 14.59 -11.96 -3.97
CA ALA A 281 13.98 -13.22 -3.52
C ALA A 281 14.35 -13.53 -2.05
N LYS A 282 15.60 -13.26 -1.66
CA LYS A 282 16.07 -13.43 -0.28
C LYS A 282 15.41 -12.48 0.71
N SER A 283 15.18 -11.22 0.35
CA SER A 283 14.53 -10.25 1.24
C SER A 283 13.08 -10.66 1.52
N LEU A 284 12.34 -11.11 0.50
CA LEU A 284 10.98 -11.64 0.65
C LEU A 284 10.93 -12.86 1.58
N LEU A 285 11.81 -13.85 1.35
CA LEU A 285 11.85 -15.06 2.19
C LEU A 285 12.28 -14.78 3.63
N LYS A 286 13.13 -13.77 3.83
CA LYS A 286 13.52 -13.33 5.16
C LYS A 286 12.34 -12.76 5.93
N MET A 287 11.28 -12.25 5.31
CA MET A 287 10.10 -11.72 6.00
C MET A 287 9.09 -12.79 6.44
N LEU A 288 9.22 -14.03 5.94
CA LEU A 288 8.30 -15.13 6.25
C LEU A 288 8.03 -15.33 7.75
N PRO A 289 9.03 -15.34 8.66
CA PRO A 289 8.76 -15.54 10.09
C PRO A 289 7.80 -14.51 10.67
N ILE A 290 7.91 -13.22 10.31
CA ILE A 290 6.96 -12.20 10.73
C ILE A 290 5.60 -12.44 10.06
N TRP A 291 5.55 -12.73 8.76
CA TRP A 291 4.29 -13.00 8.06
C TRP A 291 3.51 -14.17 8.67
N MET A 292 4.20 -15.22 9.14
CA MET A 292 3.55 -16.34 9.82
C MET A 292 2.79 -15.90 11.08
N THR A 293 3.31 -14.92 11.83
CA THR A 293 2.61 -14.38 13.02
C THR A 293 1.36 -13.56 12.65
N PHE A 294 1.29 -13.04 11.43
CA PHE A 294 0.12 -12.30 10.93
C PHE A 294 -1.00 -13.21 10.43
N LEU A 295 -0.77 -14.52 10.28
CA LEU A 295 -1.83 -15.46 9.91
C LEU A 295 -2.93 -15.52 10.97
N THR A 296 -2.56 -15.60 12.26
CA THR A 296 -3.50 -15.55 13.38
C THR A 296 -4.25 -14.21 13.40
N PHE A 297 -3.53 -13.10 13.22
CA PHE A 297 -4.12 -11.77 13.12
C PHE A 297 -5.17 -11.70 12.01
N SER A 298 -4.87 -12.26 10.85
CA SER A 298 -5.80 -12.31 9.73
C SER A 298 -7.03 -13.17 10.04
N THR A 299 -6.87 -14.33 10.69
CA THR A 299 -8.01 -15.15 11.13
C THR A 299 -8.96 -14.36 12.06
N VAL A 300 -8.42 -13.51 12.93
CA VAL A 300 -9.23 -12.62 13.78
C VAL A 300 -9.90 -11.50 12.98
N SER A 301 -9.19 -10.86 12.04
CA SER A 301 -9.79 -9.86 11.14
C SER A 301 -10.94 -10.46 10.32
N ALA A 302 -10.76 -11.67 9.80
CA ALA A 302 -11.77 -12.40 9.04
C ALA A 302 -12.96 -12.82 9.90
N THR A 303 -12.73 -13.15 11.17
CA THR A 303 -13.80 -13.36 12.16
C THR A 303 -14.58 -12.07 12.44
N GLY A 304 -13.89 -10.92 12.41
CA GLY A 304 -14.49 -9.60 12.56
C GLY A 304 -15.37 -9.19 11.38
N SER A 305 -14.99 -9.50 10.14
CA SER A 305 -15.82 -9.23 8.95
C SER A 305 -16.98 -10.21 8.77
N THR A 306 -16.96 -11.35 9.47
CA THR A 306 -17.99 -12.38 9.37
C THR A 306 -18.83 -12.50 10.64
N PHE A 307 -18.37 -13.27 11.62
CA PHE A 307 -19.15 -13.60 12.80
C PHE A 307 -19.51 -12.38 13.64
N PHE A 308 -18.59 -11.42 13.85
CA PHE A 308 -18.96 -10.22 14.63
C PHE A 308 -20.07 -9.43 13.94
N LEU A 309 -20.06 -9.39 12.60
CA LEU A 309 -21.08 -8.71 11.82
C LEU A 309 -22.44 -9.39 11.99
N GLU A 310 -22.48 -10.72 11.94
CA GLU A 310 -23.70 -11.49 12.16
C GLU A 310 -24.20 -11.38 13.62
N GLU A 311 -23.30 -11.32 14.61
CA GLU A 311 -23.66 -10.99 15.99
C GLU A 311 -24.28 -9.59 16.08
N ALA A 312 -23.70 -8.60 15.40
CA ALA A 312 -24.21 -7.23 15.38
C ALA A 312 -25.57 -7.11 14.69
N ALA A 313 -25.78 -7.85 13.60
CA ALA A 313 -27.03 -7.86 12.85
C ALA A 313 -28.18 -8.59 13.60
N SER A 314 -27.86 -9.45 14.56
CA SER A 314 -28.85 -10.27 15.28
C SER A 314 -29.31 -9.73 16.63
N ILE A 315 -28.65 -8.68 17.18
CA ILE A 315 -28.96 -8.12 18.50
C ILE A 315 -30.16 -7.17 18.50
N ASP A 316 -30.19 -6.21 17.57
CA ASP A 316 -31.25 -5.20 17.49
C ASP A 316 -31.52 -4.85 16.03
N GLN A 317 -32.71 -5.21 15.54
CA GLN A 317 -33.10 -5.00 14.14
C GLN A 317 -33.34 -3.52 13.81
N ASP A 318 -33.60 -2.68 14.82
CA ASP A 318 -33.79 -1.24 14.62
C ASP A 318 -32.44 -0.49 14.55
N PHE A 319 -31.37 -1.09 15.09
CA PHE A 319 -30.03 -0.52 15.04
C PHE A 319 -29.34 -0.86 13.71
N ASN A 320 -28.82 0.17 13.03
CA ASN A 320 -28.04 -0.08 11.84
C ASN A 320 -26.65 -0.65 12.17
N PHE A 321 -26.48 -1.96 12.00
CA PHE A 321 -25.23 -2.69 12.24
C PHE A 321 -24.04 -2.18 11.40
N LEU A 322 -24.25 -1.53 10.25
CA LEU A 322 -23.17 -0.88 9.49
C LEU A 322 -22.47 0.24 10.26
N THR A 323 -23.10 0.76 11.31
CA THR A 323 -22.49 1.71 12.24
C THR A 323 -21.24 1.11 12.90
N PHE A 324 -21.21 -0.20 13.16
CA PHE A 324 -20.03 -0.86 13.71
C PHE A 324 -18.83 -0.86 12.74
N ILE A 325 -19.08 -1.07 11.44
CA ILE A 325 -18.05 -0.96 10.40
C ILE A 325 -17.51 0.47 10.35
N PHE A 326 -18.39 1.48 10.41
CA PHE A 326 -17.96 2.88 10.49
C PHE A 326 -17.07 3.14 11.71
N TRP A 327 -17.39 2.55 12.88
CA TRP A 327 -16.61 2.72 14.10
C TRP A 327 -15.24 2.03 14.00
N GLN A 328 -15.20 0.81 13.45
CA GLN A 328 -13.95 0.09 13.15
C GLN A 328 -13.04 0.92 12.24
N ARG A 329 -13.56 1.41 11.11
CA ARG A 329 -12.79 2.23 10.15
C ARG A 329 -12.32 3.54 10.77
N THR A 330 -13.14 4.17 11.60
CA THR A 330 -12.78 5.40 12.34
C THR A 330 -11.65 5.13 13.33
N ALA A 331 -11.73 4.05 14.12
CA ALA A 331 -10.70 3.67 15.08
C ALA A 331 -9.37 3.38 14.38
N SER A 332 -9.40 2.64 13.25
CA SER A 332 -8.24 2.41 12.40
C SER A 332 -7.60 3.73 11.93
N PHE A 333 -8.40 4.65 11.40
CA PHE A 333 -7.92 5.94 10.92
C PHE A 333 -7.25 6.78 12.03
N VAL A 334 -7.91 6.94 13.18
CA VAL A 334 -7.40 7.74 14.30
C VAL A 334 -6.06 7.19 14.80
N VAL A 335 -5.96 5.87 14.95
CA VAL A 335 -4.74 5.23 15.44
C VAL A 335 -3.63 5.30 14.41
N THR A 336 -3.90 5.03 13.14
CA THR A 336 -2.91 5.19 12.07
C THR A 336 -2.38 6.62 12.06
N PHE A 337 -3.26 7.63 12.06
CA PHE A 337 -2.84 9.03 12.06
C PHE A 337 -1.97 9.38 13.28
N THR A 338 -2.39 8.97 14.47
CA THR A 338 -1.65 9.24 15.72
C THR A 338 -0.29 8.55 15.74
N CYS A 339 -0.22 7.29 15.30
CA CYS A 339 1.03 6.54 15.24
C CYS A 339 1.99 7.09 14.20
N CYS A 340 1.52 7.49 13.03
CA CYS A 340 2.38 8.08 12.01
C CYS A 340 2.97 9.41 12.49
N TRP A 341 2.14 10.27 13.10
CA TRP A 341 2.64 11.49 13.73
C TRP A 341 3.68 11.22 14.83
N ALA A 342 3.45 10.20 15.66
CA ALA A 342 4.40 9.80 16.70
C ALA A 342 5.69 9.21 16.12
N LEU A 343 5.62 8.41 15.05
CA LEU A 343 6.78 7.84 14.37
C LEU A 343 7.68 8.93 13.78
N ASP A 344 7.09 9.92 13.10
CA ASP A 344 7.85 11.03 12.52
C ASP A 344 8.56 11.87 13.61
N GLU A 345 7.86 12.17 14.70
CA GLU A 345 8.39 13.06 15.74
C GLU A 345 9.41 12.37 16.66
N LEU A 346 9.21 11.09 17.00
CA LEU A 346 10.13 10.33 17.86
C LEU A 346 11.23 9.62 17.07
N GLY A 347 10.93 9.10 15.89
CA GLY A 347 11.88 8.36 15.04
C GLY A 347 13.07 9.23 14.64
N ARG A 348 12.81 10.46 14.21
CA ARG A 348 13.85 11.44 13.83
C ARG A 348 14.74 11.86 14.99
N LYS A 349 14.20 11.91 16.22
CA LYS A 349 14.98 12.28 17.41
C LYS A 349 15.89 11.16 17.88
N MET A 350 15.48 9.90 17.71
CA MET A 350 16.13 8.77 18.37
C MET A 350 16.90 7.84 17.41
N LYS A 351 16.76 7.98 16.07
CA LYS A 351 17.33 7.07 15.06
C LYS A 351 16.97 5.60 15.29
N VAL A 352 15.72 5.31 15.71
CA VAL A 352 15.25 3.95 16.06
C VAL A 352 14.01 3.51 15.27
N GLU A 353 13.84 4.04 14.07
CA GLU A 353 12.64 3.88 13.24
C GLU A 353 12.17 2.42 13.08
N GLN A 354 13.09 1.51 12.74
CA GLN A 354 12.76 0.09 12.57
C GLN A 354 12.21 -0.55 13.86
N ARG A 355 12.79 -0.25 15.03
CA ARG A 355 12.26 -0.80 16.29
C ARG A 355 10.88 -0.24 16.61
N MET A 356 10.61 1.02 16.26
CA MET A 356 9.29 1.61 16.46
C MET A 356 8.23 0.96 15.55
N ILE A 357 8.60 0.60 14.31
CA ILE A 357 7.72 -0.17 13.40
C ILE A 357 7.38 -1.54 14.00
N LEU A 358 8.37 -2.26 14.55
CA LEU A 358 8.13 -3.53 15.24
C LEU A 358 7.26 -3.35 16.50
N VAL A 359 7.53 -2.35 17.33
CA VAL A 359 6.70 -2.06 18.52
C VAL A 359 5.26 -1.74 18.13
N ARG A 360 5.05 -0.94 17.06
CA ARG A 360 3.72 -0.64 16.52
C ARG A 360 2.96 -1.90 16.12
N MET A 361 3.58 -2.81 15.37
CA MET A 361 2.98 -4.10 15.01
C MET A 361 2.69 -4.95 16.25
N GLY A 362 3.61 -5.00 17.22
CA GLY A 362 3.41 -5.71 18.49
C GLY A 362 2.25 -5.20 19.31
N MET A 363 2.05 -3.87 19.38
CA MET A 363 0.88 -3.27 20.01
C MET A 363 -0.41 -3.72 19.33
N GLY A 364 -0.43 -3.77 18.00
CA GLY A 364 -1.58 -4.28 17.25
C GLY A 364 -1.85 -5.77 17.52
N MET A 365 -0.82 -6.60 17.69
CA MET A 365 -0.99 -8.01 18.11
C MET A 365 -1.59 -8.14 19.52
N VAL A 366 -1.21 -7.28 20.46
CA VAL A 366 -1.81 -7.23 21.80
C VAL A 366 -3.27 -6.78 21.73
N CYS A 367 -3.59 -5.79 20.90
CA CYS A 367 -4.97 -5.37 20.65
C CYS A 367 -5.81 -6.48 20.00
N CYS A 368 -5.22 -7.29 19.11
CA CYS A 368 -5.85 -8.47 18.52
C CYS A 368 -6.21 -9.51 19.59
N MET A 369 -5.29 -9.82 20.51
CA MET A 369 -5.58 -10.67 21.67
C MET A 369 -6.70 -10.09 22.54
N ALA A 370 -6.65 -8.80 22.87
CA ALA A 370 -7.68 -8.12 23.66
C ALA A 370 -9.05 -8.14 22.96
N CYS A 371 -9.09 -7.99 21.64
CA CYS A 371 -10.28 -8.09 20.81
C CYS A 371 -10.93 -9.48 20.95
N CYS A 372 -10.16 -10.55 20.83
CA CYS A 372 -10.66 -11.92 21.00
C CYS A 372 -11.19 -12.17 22.42
N VAL A 373 -10.50 -11.65 23.45
CA VAL A 373 -10.95 -11.77 24.85
C VAL A 373 -12.27 -11.03 25.07
N ALA A 374 -12.41 -9.81 24.53
CA ALA A 374 -13.64 -9.05 24.59
C ALA A 374 -14.80 -9.79 23.91
N ALA A 375 -14.57 -10.31 22.70
CA ALA A 375 -15.54 -11.12 21.98
C ALA A 375 -15.96 -12.38 22.74
N TRP A 376 -15.01 -13.09 23.34
CA TRP A 376 -15.31 -14.26 24.17
C TRP A 376 -16.18 -13.90 25.39
N ILE A 377 -15.85 -12.83 26.10
CA ILE A 377 -16.63 -12.36 27.26
C ILE A 377 -18.07 -12.02 26.81
N ASN A 378 -18.22 -11.34 25.69
CA ASN A 378 -19.52 -10.98 25.13
C ASN A 378 -20.34 -12.21 24.73
N ALA A 379 -19.77 -13.13 23.94
CA ALA A 379 -20.44 -14.36 23.53
C ALA A 379 -20.79 -15.26 24.73
N ARG A 380 -19.94 -15.28 25.76
CA ARG A 380 -20.22 -16.01 27.00
C ARG A 380 -21.37 -15.38 27.78
N HIS A 381 -21.42 -14.06 27.85
CA HIS A 381 -22.49 -13.34 28.54
C HIS A 381 -23.83 -13.55 27.85
N TRP A 382 -23.86 -13.43 26.52
CA TRP A 382 -25.08 -13.61 25.72
C TRP A 382 -25.78 -14.91 26.06
N ARG A 383 -25.00 -16.00 26.13
CA ARG A 383 -25.51 -17.34 26.45
C ARG A 383 -26.04 -17.54 27.87
N LEU A 384 -25.66 -16.68 28.80
CA LEU A 384 -26.06 -16.80 30.19
C LEU A 384 -27.29 -15.95 30.52
N VAL A 385 -27.51 -14.86 29.80
CA VAL A 385 -28.51 -13.84 30.14
C VAL A 385 -29.54 -13.63 29.03
N ASP A 386 -29.31 -14.17 27.82
CA ASP A 386 -30.16 -14.04 26.62
C ASP A 386 -30.56 -12.59 26.26
N SER A 387 -29.83 -11.60 26.80
CA SER A 387 -29.99 -10.18 26.49
C SER A 387 -28.63 -9.55 26.23
N MET A 388 -28.44 -8.96 25.05
CA MET A 388 -27.26 -8.17 24.72
C MET A 388 -27.66 -6.75 24.32
N SER A 389 -26.90 -5.77 24.82
CA SER A 389 -27.03 -4.38 24.38
C SER A 389 -25.98 -4.08 23.31
N VAL A 390 -26.37 -3.28 22.32
CA VAL A 390 -25.49 -2.76 21.25
C VAL A 390 -24.18 -2.20 21.82
N SER A 391 -24.24 -1.52 22.97
CA SER A 391 -23.08 -0.92 23.66
C SER A 391 -21.98 -1.91 24.06
N ARG A 392 -22.26 -3.21 24.20
CA ARG A 392 -21.25 -4.20 24.58
C ARG A 392 -20.41 -4.72 23.42
N LEU A 393 -20.90 -4.63 22.19
CA LEU A 393 -20.13 -4.96 20.99
C LEU A 393 -19.14 -3.84 20.61
N VAL A 394 -19.36 -2.63 21.11
CA VAL A 394 -18.52 -1.47 20.81
C VAL A 394 -17.04 -1.72 21.09
N PRO A 395 -16.62 -2.25 22.27
CA PRO A 395 -15.21 -2.43 22.57
C PRO A 395 -14.52 -3.42 21.63
N GLN A 396 -15.17 -4.52 21.24
CA GLN A 396 -14.57 -5.48 20.31
C GLN A 396 -14.37 -4.88 18.91
N TYR A 397 -15.32 -4.08 18.40
CA TYR A 397 -15.17 -3.41 17.09
C TYR A 397 -14.14 -2.29 17.12
N VAL A 398 -14.06 -1.51 18.21
CA VAL A 398 -13.02 -0.51 18.37
C VAL A 398 -11.64 -1.17 18.43
N LEU A 399 -11.48 -2.25 19.21
CA LEU A 399 -10.22 -3.00 19.28
C LEU A 399 -9.85 -3.64 17.94
N LEU A 400 -10.84 -4.13 17.18
CA LEU A 400 -10.65 -4.62 15.81
C LEU A 400 -10.11 -3.51 14.88
N GLY A 401 -10.66 -2.31 14.95
CA GLY A 401 -10.15 -1.17 14.18
C GLY A 401 -8.76 -0.72 14.63
N VAL A 402 -8.50 -0.68 15.94
CA VAL A 402 -7.19 -0.32 16.51
C VAL A 402 -6.11 -1.32 16.06
N MET A 403 -6.37 -2.63 16.15
CA MET A 403 -5.39 -3.63 15.73
C MET A 403 -5.07 -3.51 14.24
N GLU A 404 -6.06 -3.24 13.38
CA GLU A 404 -5.88 -3.05 11.94
C GLU A 404 -5.07 -1.80 11.62
N GLY A 405 -5.38 -0.66 12.26
CA GLY A 405 -4.65 0.60 12.04
C GLY A 405 -3.19 0.56 12.51
N LEU A 406 -2.88 -0.27 13.51
CA LEU A 406 -1.52 -0.50 14.01
C LEU A 406 -0.75 -1.47 13.11
N SER A 407 -1.32 -2.66 12.87
CA SER A 407 -0.61 -3.80 12.31
C SER A 407 -0.54 -3.79 10.78
N ILE A 408 -1.60 -3.41 10.06
CA ILE A 408 -1.60 -3.47 8.58
C ILE A 408 -0.61 -2.46 8.01
N GLU A 409 -0.71 -1.20 8.41
CA GLU A 409 0.23 -0.15 8.00
C GLU A 409 1.63 -0.40 8.56
N GLY A 410 1.72 -0.99 9.77
CA GLY A 410 3.00 -1.39 10.34
C GLY A 410 3.69 -2.46 9.51
N LEU A 411 2.93 -3.40 8.95
CA LEU A 411 3.45 -4.45 8.08
C LEU A 411 3.84 -3.90 6.70
N ASP A 412 3.10 -2.94 6.17
CA ASP A 412 3.44 -2.25 4.92
C ASP A 412 4.75 -1.46 5.06
N ASN A 413 4.86 -0.64 6.10
CA ASN A 413 6.11 0.08 6.42
C ASN A 413 7.27 -0.89 6.70
N PHE A 414 6.99 -2.02 7.35
CA PHE A 414 8.03 -3.03 7.53
C PHE A 414 8.48 -3.57 6.17
N PHE A 415 7.56 -3.93 5.28
CA PHE A 415 7.89 -4.42 3.94
C PHE A 415 8.79 -3.45 3.18
N THR A 416 8.42 -2.17 3.11
CA THR A 416 9.20 -1.15 2.38
C THR A 416 10.62 -0.98 2.92
N THR A 417 10.83 -1.15 4.23
CA THR A 417 12.19 -1.11 4.82
C THR A 417 13.03 -2.36 4.57
N GLN A 418 12.42 -3.50 4.22
CA GLN A 418 13.14 -4.78 4.07
C GLN A 418 13.54 -5.07 2.61
N VAL A 419 12.86 -4.48 1.64
CA VAL A 419 13.03 -4.76 0.22
C VAL A 419 13.72 -3.60 -0.50
N ALA A 420 14.20 -3.84 -1.72
CA ALA A 420 14.75 -2.77 -2.56
C ALA A 420 13.65 -1.80 -3.01
N GLU A 421 14.01 -0.56 -3.34
CA GLU A 421 13.08 0.50 -3.71
C GLU A 421 12.14 0.09 -4.87
N LEU A 422 12.67 -0.56 -5.90
CA LEU A 422 11.89 -1.07 -7.05
C LEU A 422 10.81 -2.08 -6.65
N THR A 423 11.00 -2.79 -5.55
CA THR A 423 10.07 -3.80 -5.03
C THR A 423 9.15 -3.27 -3.93
N ALA A 424 9.48 -2.12 -3.34
CA ALA A 424 8.71 -1.52 -2.26
C ALA A 424 7.27 -1.20 -2.67
N ARG A 425 7.05 -0.86 -3.96
CA ARG A 425 5.71 -0.59 -4.53
C ARG A 425 4.74 -1.77 -4.39
N TYR A 426 5.23 -3.00 -4.28
CA TYR A 426 4.40 -4.20 -4.15
C TYR A 426 3.96 -4.48 -2.70
N GLY A 427 4.43 -3.70 -1.72
CA GLY A 427 4.15 -3.90 -0.29
C GLY A 427 2.68 -4.12 0.04
N PRO A 428 1.76 -3.23 -0.38
CA PRO A 428 0.35 -3.38 -0.09
C PRO A 428 -0.25 -4.69 -0.64
N ALA A 429 0.17 -5.11 -1.85
CA ALA A 429 -0.32 -6.34 -2.46
C ALA A 429 0.20 -7.59 -1.71
N PHE A 430 1.44 -7.58 -1.24
CA PHE A 430 1.99 -8.66 -0.42
C PHE A 430 1.39 -8.71 0.98
N VAL A 431 1.14 -7.56 1.61
CA VAL A 431 0.43 -7.47 2.89
C VAL A 431 -0.95 -8.11 2.77
N GLU A 432 -1.73 -7.72 1.76
CA GLU A 432 -3.04 -8.31 1.49
C GLU A 432 -2.94 -9.81 1.18
N PHE A 433 -1.93 -10.25 0.43
CA PHE A 433 -1.69 -11.67 0.15
C PHE A 433 -1.48 -12.49 1.43
N VAL A 434 -0.62 -12.02 2.34
CA VAL A 434 -0.36 -12.67 3.63
C VAL A 434 -1.63 -12.74 4.47
N LEU A 435 -2.39 -11.64 4.53
CA LEU A 435 -3.68 -11.64 5.21
C LEU A 435 -4.65 -12.62 4.51
N GLY A 436 -4.71 -12.67 3.19
CA GLY A 436 -5.53 -13.61 2.43
C GLY A 436 -5.31 -15.08 2.80
N ILE A 437 -4.06 -15.50 3.02
CA ILE A 437 -3.74 -16.85 3.50
C ILE A 437 -4.41 -17.12 4.85
N GLY A 438 -4.38 -16.16 5.77
CA GLY A 438 -5.05 -16.29 7.07
C GLY A 438 -6.57 -16.38 6.98
N LYS A 439 -7.19 -15.79 5.94
CA LYS A 439 -8.63 -15.92 5.65
C LYS A 439 -8.99 -17.31 5.12
N PHE A 440 -8.14 -17.89 4.26
CA PHE A 440 -8.28 -19.30 3.87
C PHE A 440 -8.12 -20.25 5.06
N LEU A 441 -7.14 -19.99 5.94
CA LEU A 441 -6.97 -20.75 7.18
C LEU A 441 -8.19 -20.64 8.09
N ASN A 442 -8.82 -19.45 8.18
CA ASN A 442 -10.06 -19.26 8.90
C ASN A 442 -11.21 -20.10 8.33
N ALA A 443 -11.40 -20.08 7.00
CA ALA A 443 -12.40 -20.92 6.33
C ALA A 443 -12.17 -22.42 6.61
N LEU A 444 -10.92 -22.89 6.52
CA LEU A 444 -10.56 -24.26 6.83
C LEU A 444 -10.83 -24.59 8.30
N CYS A 445 -10.50 -23.68 9.21
CA CYS A 445 -10.76 -23.83 10.64
C CYS A 445 -12.25 -23.99 10.93
N ILE A 446 -13.09 -23.12 10.36
CA ILE A 446 -14.56 -23.21 10.48
C ILE A 446 -15.05 -24.57 9.96
N TYR A 447 -14.62 -24.99 8.77
CA TYR A 447 -15.01 -26.28 8.19
C TYR A 447 -14.67 -27.47 9.09
N VAL A 448 -13.43 -27.53 9.59
CA VAL A 448 -12.95 -28.63 10.45
C VAL A 448 -13.68 -28.66 11.79
N LEU A 449 -13.88 -27.50 12.41
CA LEU A 449 -14.58 -27.40 13.71
C LEU A 449 -16.07 -27.73 13.60
N THR A 450 -16.71 -27.39 12.47
CA THR A 450 -18.08 -27.84 12.17
C THR A 450 -18.13 -29.36 12.06
N LEU A 451 -17.25 -29.97 11.25
CA LEU A 451 -17.28 -31.40 10.98
C LEU A 451 -16.95 -32.26 12.22
N LEU A 452 -15.91 -31.88 12.96
CA LEU A 452 -15.38 -32.70 14.06
C LEU A 452 -16.07 -32.45 15.39
N LEU A 453 -16.47 -31.20 15.66
CA LEU A 453 -16.93 -30.80 16.99
C LEU A 453 -18.37 -30.26 17.00
N GLY A 454 -18.98 -30.03 15.83
CA GLY A 454 -20.33 -29.48 15.71
C GLY A 454 -20.45 -28.10 16.34
N TRP A 455 -19.41 -27.26 16.26
CA TRP A 455 -19.40 -25.95 16.93
C TRP A 455 -20.29 -24.92 16.24
N PHE A 456 -20.55 -25.03 14.94
CA PHE A 456 -21.35 -24.06 14.21
C PHE A 456 -22.69 -24.65 13.79
N GLY A 457 -23.77 -23.95 14.13
CA GLY A 457 -25.15 -24.28 13.79
C GLY A 457 -25.64 -23.49 12.57
N GLU A 458 -26.96 -23.45 12.39
CA GLU A 458 -27.60 -22.71 11.30
C GLU A 458 -27.56 -21.19 11.52
N ASP A 459 -27.66 -20.76 12.78
CA ASP A 459 -27.75 -19.36 13.19
C ASP A 459 -26.72 -19.02 14.26
N VAL A 460 -26.61 -17.73 14.58
CA VAL A 460 -25.76 -17.22 15.68
C VAL A 460 -26.12 -17.87 17.01
N TYR A 461 -27.43 -18.03 17.29
CA TYR A 461 -27.95 -18.61 18.52
C TYR A 461 -27.63 -20.10 18.71
N SER A 462 -27.67 -20.88 17.62
CA SER A 462 -27.37 -22.32 17.67
C SER A 462 -25.86 -22.60 17.64
N SER A 463 -25.04 -21.61 17.29
CA SER A 463 -23.59 -21.74 17.19
C SER A 463 -22.86 -21.54 18.53
N ARG A 464 -21.83 -22.36 18.77
CA ARG A 464 -20.87 -22.29 19.89
C ARG A 464 -19.78 -21.23 19.68
N LEU A 465 -20.19 -20.00 19.36
CA LEU A 465 -19.26 -18.87 19.17
C LEU A 465 -18.44 -18.58 20.42
N ASP A 466 -18.98 -18.85 21.62
CA ASP A 466 -18.23 -18.79 22.88
C ASP A 466 -16.97 -19.64 22.89
N LYS A 467 -17.05 -20.88 22.39
CA LYS A 467 -15.89 -21.80 22.30
C LYS A 467 -14.93 -21.35 21.21
N TYR A 468 -15.46 -20.88 20.09
CA TYR A 468 -14.67 -20.41 18.97
C TYR A 468 -13.84 -19.16 19.33
N TYR A 469 -14.45 -18.16 19.97
CA TYR A 469 -13.75 -16.95 20.42
C TYR A 469 -12.76 -17.23 21.54
N LEU A 470 -13.05 -18.17 22.44
CA LEU A 470 -12.08 -18.63 23.43
C LEU A 470 -10.85 -19.26 22.76
N MET A 471 -11.06 -20.11 21.75
CA MET A 471 -9.96 -20.70 20.98
C MET A 471 -9.12 -19.62 20.29
N LEU A 472 -9.76 -18.64 19.64
CA LEU A 472 -9.05 -17.51 19.03
C LEU A 472 -8.30 -16.68 20.08
N ALA A 473 -8.87 -16.45 21.27
CA ALA A 473 -8.20 -15.73 22.35
C ALA A 473 -6.92 -16.46 22.83
N ILE A 474 -6.99 -17.79 22.98
CA ILE A 474 -5.82 -18.63 23.33
C ILE A 474 -4.78 -18.58 22.21
N LEU A 475 -5.21 -18.75 20.95
CA LEU A 475 -4.32 -18.71 19.78
C LEU A 475 -3.64 -17.36 19.63
N SER A 476 -4.38 -16.26 19.76
CA SER A 476 -3.84 -14.90 19.72
C SER A 476 -2.89 -14.62 20.88
N SER A 477 -3.15 -15.15 22.08
CA SER A 477 -2.24 -15.02 23.23
C SER A 477 -0.90 -15.71 22.98
N LEU A 478 -0.93 -16.94 22.44
CA LEU A 478 0.28 -17.66 22.02
C LEU A 478 0.99 -16.92 20.88
N ASN A 479 0.24 -16.35 19.94
CA ASN A 479 0.78 -15.61 18.82
C ASN A 479 1.52 -14.34 19.25
N VAL A 480 1.06 -13.63 20.29
CA VAL A 480 1.81 -12.49 20.86
C VAL A 480 3.18 -12.95 21.38
N ILE A 481 3.25 -14.08 22.07
CA ILE A 481 4.52 -14.62 22.58
C ILE A 481 5.45 -14.97 21.42
N ILE A 482 4.94 -15.67 20.40
CA ILE A 482 5.71 -16.03 19.20
C ILE A 482 6.18 -14.76 18.48
N TYR A 483 5.30 -13.76 18.33
CA TYR A 483 5.63 -12.47 17.74
C TYR A 483 6.75 -11.78 18.51
N CYS A 484 6.70 -11.73 19.85
CA CYS A 484 7.77 -11.14 20.66
C CYS A 484 9.11 -11.87 20.44
N LEU A 485 9.12 -13.20 20.41
CA LEU A 485 10.34 -13.98 20.15
C LEU A 485 10.91 -13.67 18.75
N VAL A 486 10.05 -13.64 17.73
CA VAL A 486 10.44 -13.29 16.36
C VAL A 486 10.93 -11.84 16.31
N ALA A 487 10.21 -10.88 16.88
CA ALA A 487 10.58 -9.47 16.91
C ALA A 487 11.92 -9.23 17.61
N CYS A 488 12.19 -9.93 18.73
CA CYS A 488 13.50 -9.93 19.39
C CYS A 488 14.58 -10.48 18.46
N TRP A 489 14.30 -11.60 17.79
CA TRP A 489 15.23 -12.17 16.82
C TRP A 489 15.54 -11.19 15.69
N TYR A 490 14.58 -10.41 15.18
CA TYR A 490 14.81 -9.36 14.17
C TYR A 490 15.52 -8.12 14.71
N GLY A 491 15.26 -7.73 15.98
CA GLY A 491 15.80 -6.52 16.60
C GLY A 491 17.33 -6.47 16.72
N ASP A 492 17.98 -7.63 16.60
CA ASP A 492 19.44 -7.79 16.59
C ASP A 492 20.05 -7.70 15.17
N TRP A 493 19.26 -7.86 14.11
CA TRP A 493 19.72 -7.70 12.72
C TRP A 493 19.56 -6.24 12.29
N ARG A 494 20.54 -5.39 12.61
CA ARG A 494 20.70 -4.10 11.94
C ARG A 494 20.89 -4.36 10.44
N PHE A 495 20.06 -3.75 9.60
CA PHE A 495 20.47 -3.48 8.23
C PHE A 495 21.52 -2.37 8.28
N PRO A 496 22.76 -2.60 7.81
CA PRO A 496 23.46 -1.54 7.13
C PRO A 496 22.62 -1.25 5.88
N ILE A 497 21.98 -0.09 5.83
CA ILE A 497 21.72 0.54 4.54
C ILE A 497 23.09 0.54 3.86
N PRO A 498 23.28 -0.05 2.65
CA PRO A 498 24.49 0.28 1.92
C PRO A 498 24.45 1.79 1.84
N ALA A 499 25.40 2.45 2.50
CA ALA A 499 25.57 3.87 2.29
C ALA A 499 25.53 4.03 0.77
N GLU A 500 24.66 4.89 0.27
CA GLU A 500 25.08 5.60 -0.92
C GLU A 500 26.48 6.08 -0.55
N ASP A 501 27.49 5.57 -1.26
CA ASP A 501 28.81 6.11 -1.18
C ASP A 501 28.66 7.59 -1.59
N ASP A 502 28.33 8.45 -0.61
CA ASP A 502 28.49 9.91 -0.69
C ASP A 502 29.98 10.26 -0.81
N ASP A 503 30.86 9.25 -0.80
CA ASP A 503 32.25 9.32 -1.19
C ASP A 503 32.48 8.75 -2.61
N ILE A 504 31.61 9.08 -3.57
CA ILE A 504 32.16 9.45 -4.87
C ILE A 504 32.69 10.87 -4.69
N GLU A 505 33.90 10.97 -4.11
CA GLU A 505 34.83 11.97 -4.64
C GLU A 505 34.81 11.76 -6.15
N THR A 506 34.15 12.68 -6.85
CA THR A 506 34.40 12.89 -8.26
C THR A 506 35.86 13.31 -8.37
N ALA A 507 36.76 12.32 -8.34
CA ALA A 507 37.98 12.38 -9.11
C ALA A 507 37.50 12.48 -10.56
N ASN A 508 37.26 13.73 -10.98
CA ASN A 508 36.96 14.11 -12.34
C ASN A 508 38.25 13.92 -13.15
N ASP A 509 38.70 12.68 -13.29
CA ASP A 509 39.70 12.28 -14.28
C ASP A 509 38.99 12.15 -15.64
N ASN A 510 38.34 13.23 -16.07
CA ASN A 510 38.06 13.48 -17.47
C ASN A 510 39.26 14.27 -18.01
N PRO A 511 40.26 13.63 -18.63
CA PRO A 511 41.42 14.34 -19.21
C PRO A 511 41.01 15.33 -20.31
N VAL A 512 39.77 15.27 -20.77
CA VAL A 512 39.17 16.21 -21.72
C VAL A 512 38.73 17.51 -21.04
N GLU A 513 38.27 17.45 -19.78
CA GLU A 513 37.73 18.61 -19.09
C GLU A 513 38.84 19.47 -18.46
N GLU A 514 39.91 18.85 -17.94
CA GLU A 514 41.16 19.56 -17.60
C GLU A 514 41.81 20.22 -18.82
N ALA A 515 41.87 19.53 -19.98
CA ALA A 515 42.41 20.11 -21.21
C ALA A 515 41.56 21.27 -21.73
N VAL A 516 40.24 21.21 -21.58
CA VAL A 516 39.33 22.31 -21.93
C VAL A 516 39.46 23.48 -20.95
N GLN A 517 39.62 23.21 -19.66
CA GLN A 517 39.83 24.24 -18.64
C GLN A 517 41.18 24.94 -18.82
N GLU A 518 42.27 24.20 -19.09
CA GLU A 518 43.57 24.77 -19.43
C GLU A 518 43.51 25.59 -20.72
N MET A 519 42.81 25.11 -21.77
CA MET A 519 42.62 25.90 -23.00
C MET A 519 41.84 27.20 -22.77
N ILE A 520 40.83 27.19 -21.89
CA ILE A 520 40.05 28.39 -21.55
C ILE A 520 40.91 29.37 -20.73
N LEU A 521 41.68 28.88 -19.76
CA LEU A 521 42.55 29.68 -18.92
C LEU A 521 43.71 30.29 -19.72
N GLN A 522 44.27 29.55 -20.68
CA GLN A 522 45.28 30.04 -21.61
C GLN A 522 44.70 31.14 -22.52
N ARG A 523 43.46 30.95 -23.03
CA ARG A 523 42.77 31.92 -23.87
C ARG A 523 42.41 33.21 -23.12
N GLU A 524 42.13 33.11 -21.81
CA GLU A 524 41.89 34.27 -20.94
C GLU A 524 43.20 35.01 -20.62
N LYS A 525 44.29 34.28 -20.38
CA LYS A 525 45.64 34.85 -20.18
C LYS A 525 46.17 35.58 -21.42
N ASP A 526 45.90 35.05 -22.61
CA ASP A 526 46.30 35.66 -23.89
C ASP A 526 45.44 36.88 -24.27
N SER A 527 44.22 37.00 -23.73
CA SER A 527 43.30 38.11 -24.00
C SER A 527 43.43 39.28 -23.01
N LEU A 528 43.97 39.05 -21.80
CA LEU A 528 44.28 40.11 -20.83
C LEU A 528 45.21 41.23 -21.37
N PRO A 529 46.36 40.94 -22.03
CA PRO A 529 47.23 42.00 -22.54
C PRO A 529 46.62 42.78 -23.71
N LEU A 530 45.67 42.20 -24.45
CA LEU A 530 44.92 42.87 -25.51
C LEU A 530 43.83 43.81 -24.97
N LEU A 531 43.21 43.46 -23.84
CA LEU A 531 42.23 44.31 -23.17
C LEU A 531 42.89 45.49 -22.45
N GLU A 532 44.06 45.32 -21.83
CA GLU A 532 44.83 46.43 -21.26
C GLU A 532 45.36 47.40 -22.33
N GLN A 533 45.79 46.90 -23.50
CA GLN A 533 46.17 47.75 -24.63
C GLN A 533 44.99 48.53 -25.23
N LYS A 534 43.77 48.00 -25.13
CA LYS A 534 42.55 48.65 -25.62
C LYS A 534 42.06 49.71 -24.62
N ALA A 535 42.07 49.40 -23.32
CA ALA A 535 41.74 50.33 -22.25
C ALA A 535 42.70 51.54 -22.18
N GLY A 536 44.00 51.34 -22.45
CA GLY A 536 44.98 52.42 -22.55
C GLY A 536 44.81 53.32 -23.78
N ARG A 537 44.30 52.77 -24.89
CA ARG A 537 43.99 53.54 -26.12
C ARG A 537 42.72 54.38 -25.95
N ASP A 538 41.70 53.84 -25.27
CA ASP A 538 40.44 54.55 -25.05
C ASP A 538 40.58 55.71 -24.03
N THR A 539 41.48 55.59 -23.05
CA THR A 539 41.78 56.68 -22.10
C THR A 539 42.59 57.82 -22.73
N GLN A 540 43.47 57.56 -23.70
CA GLN A 540 44.14 58.62 -24.48
C GLN A 540 43.16 59.35 -25.43
N THR A 541 42.16 58.64 -25.96
CA THR A 541 41.17 59.20 -26.90
C THR A 541 40.11 60.06 -26.20
N LEU A 542 39.82 59.80 -24.91
CA LEU A 542 38.91 60.62 -24.09
C LEU A 542 39.57 61.91 -23.54
N ARG A 543 40.90 61.94 -23.39
CA ARG A 543 41.63 63.13 -22.90
C ARG A 543 41.83 64.22 -23.98
N SER A 544 41.63 63.90 -25.25
CA SER A 544 41.77 64.84 -26.38
C SER A 544 40.46 65.51 -26.83
N ARG A 545 39.31 65.17 -26.23
CA ARG A 545 37.97 65.65 -26.64
C ARG A 545 37.24 66.56 -25.65
N SER A 546 37.87 67.00 -24.56
CA SER A 546 37.24 67.90 -23.58
C SER A 546 37.91 69.28 -23.51
N PHE A 547 37.73 70.11 -24.55
CA PHE A 547 37.93 71.56 -24.45
C PHE A 547 37.06 72.27 -25.48
N THR A 548 35.79 72.53 -25.13
CA THR A 548 34.94 73.58 -25.72
C THR A 548 33.66 73.71 -24.88
N ARG A 549 33.55 74.81 -24.12
CA ARG A 549 32.26 75.29 -23.58
C ARG A 549 31.56 76.13 -24.64
N PRO A 550 30.22 76.15 -24.65
CA PRO A 550 29.58 77.45 -24.45
C PRO A 550 28.38 77.42 -23.47
N SER A 551 28.19 78.59 -22.89
CA SER A 551 27.21 79.10 -21.92
C SER A 551 25.76 79.20 -22.42
N PHE A 552 24.74 79.00 -21.57
CA PHE A 552 23.47 79.79 -21.51
C PHE A 552 22.74 79.55 -20.15
N PRO A 553 21.84 80.46 -19.69
CA PRO A 553 21.51 80.70 -18.27
C PRO A 553 20.13 80.19 -17.77
N MET A 554 19.93 80.44 -16.47
CA MET A 554 18.76 80.20 -15.60
C MET A 554 17.37 80.46 -16.19
N GLY A 555 16.40 79.63 -15.76
CA GLY A 555 14.96 79.90 -15.88
C GLY A 555 14.11 78.84 -15.19
N ALA A 556 13.16 79.28 -14.37
CA ALA A 556 12.40 78.52 -13.37
C ALA A 556 11.08 77.89 -13.89
N HIS A 557 10.39 77.23 -12.95
CA HIS A 557 8.93 76.96 -12.85
C HIS A 557 8.34 75.55 -13.13
N LYS A 558 7.92 74.94 -12.01
CA LYS A 558 6.57 74.44 -11.63
C LYS A 558 5.76 73.44 -12.49
N CYS A 559 5.11 72.56 -11.71
CA CYS A 559 3.83 71.82 -11.89
C CYS A 559 3.89 70.47 -12.62
N PHE A 560 3.54 69.33 -12.01
CA PHE A 560 2.27 68.80 -11.41
C PHE A 560 1.36 68.06 -12.40
N TYR A 561 0.72 67.00 -11.87
CA TYR A 561 -0.28 66.05 -12.43
C TYR A 561 0.26 64.80 -13.15
N SER A 562 -0.25 63.57 -13.04
CA SER A 562 -1.21 62.83 -12.18
C SER A 562 -1.97 61.84 -13.09
N MET A 563 -2.03 60.58 -12.64
CA MET A 563 -3.09 59.56 -12.87
C MET A 563 -3.34 58.89 -14.24
N ARG A 564 -3.50 57.56 -14.10
CA ARG A 564 -4.36 56.61 -14.85
C ARG A 564 -3.99 56.39 -16.33
N SER A 565 -4.03 55.18 -16.85
CA SER A 565 -4.86 54.00 -16.54
C SER A 565 -4.10 52.70 -16.65
#